data_AF-A0A8D8TDW6-F1
#
_entry.id   AF-A0A8D8TDW6-F1
#
_cell.length_a   1.000
_cell.length_b   1.000
_cell.length_c   1.000
_cell.angle_alpha   90.00
_cell.angle_beta   90.00
_cell.angle_gamma   90.00
#
_symmetry.space_group_name_H-M   'P 1'
#
loop_
_entity.id
_entity.type
_entity.pdbx_description
1 polymer ?
#
loop_
_entity_poly.entity_id
_entity_poly.type
_entity_poly.pdbx_seq_one_letter_code
_entity_poly.pdbx_strand_id
1 'polypeptide(L)'
;MKIEWFVNNKPLPAGAKCKTVHDFGYVGLKISGTYAEDSGIYTVKATNSKGSATTSGKLKCTGQKDIYLETQHPMGEVGLEKVQEVEDALAGKYQRQPSGPEET
;
A
#
# COMPACT_ATOMS: atom_id res chain seq x y z
N MET A 1 35.45 12.73 2.79
CA MET A 1 34.38 12.81 1.77
C MET A 1 33.07 12.58 2.50
N LYS A 2 32.09 13.46 2.32
CA LYS A 2 30.79 13.43 3.01
C LYS A 2 29.71 13.09 1.98
N ILE A 3 28.88 12.08 2.27
CA ILE A 3 27.75 11.68 1.43
C ILE A 3 26.45 12.01 2.16
N GLU A 4 25.59 12.79 1.53
CA GLU A 4 24.30 13.19 2.06
C GLU A 4 23.20 12.76 1.09
N TRP A 5 22.12 12.17 1.63
CA TRP A 5 20.99 11.70 0.85
C TRP A 5 19.75 12.53 1.18
N PHE A 6 18.97 12.82 0.14
CA PHE A 6 17.73 13.57 0.23
C PHE A 6 16.62 12.84 -0.51
N VAL A 7 15.41 12.87 0.03
CA VAL A 7 14.17 12.42 -0.60
C VAL A 7 13.21 13.61 -0.66
N ASN A 8 12.76 13.98 -1.85
CA ASN A 8 11.85 15.11 -2.07
C ASN A 8 12.34 16.42 -1.41
N ASN A 9 13.64 16.73 -1.57
CA ASN A 9 14.33 17.88 -0.96
C ASN A 9 14.44 17.88 0.57
N LYS A 10 14.10 16.77 1.24
CA LYS A 10 14.27 16.59 2.69
C LYS A 10 15.39 15.57 2.94
N PRO A 11 16.17 15.67 4.03
CA PRO A 11 17.17 14.67 4.35
C PRO A 11 16.52 13.28 4.44
N LEU A 12 17.17 12.28 3.84
CA LEU A 12 16.69 10.91 3.88
C LEU A 12 16.60 10.46 5.35
N PRO A 13 15.43 10.00 5.83
CA PRO A 13 15.30 9.54 7.20
C PRO A 13 16.17 8.29 7.42
N ALA A 14 16.94 8.29 8.50
CA ALA A 14 17.65 7.09 8.94
C ALA A 14 16.62 6.06 9.41
N GLY A 15 16.55 4.91 8.75
CA GLY A 15 15.58 3.87 9.08
C GLY A 15 16.01 2.51 8.54
N ALA A 16 15.50 1.44 9.13
CA ALA A 16 15.88 0.06 8.78
C ALA A 16 15.68 -0.28 7.29
N LYS A 17 14.73 0.40 6.62
CA LYS A 17 14.43 0.23 5.19
C LYS A 17 15.49 0.82 4.26
N CYS A 18 16.19 1.88 4.67
CA CYS A 18 17.11 2.62 3.82
C CYS A 18 18.56 2.33 4.25
N LYS A 19 19.30 1.60 3.42
CA LYS A 19 20.72 1.32 3.63
C LYS A 19 21.54 2.08 2.59
N THR A 20 22.44 2.93 3.05
CA THR A 20 23.39 3.63 2.19
C THR A 20 24.71 2.87 2.18
N VAL A 21 25.35 2.82 1.02
CA VAL A 21 26.67 2.22 0.85
C VAL A 21 27.60 3.22 0.21
N HIS A 22 28.84 3.26 0.69
CA HIS A 22 29.89 4.07 0.15
C HIS A 22 31.20 3.28 0.28
N ASP A 23 31.70 2.79 -0.84
CA ASP A 23 32.93 2.01 -0.91
C ASP A 23 33.67 2.34 -2.21
N PHE A 24 34.95 2.68 -2.11
CA PHE A 24 35.90 2.88 -3.23
C PHE A 24 35.31 3.33 -4.58
N GLY A 25 34.71 4.52 -4.62
CA GLY A 25 34.19 5.13 -5.86
C GLY A 25 32.75 4.76 -6.21
N TYR A 26 32.12 3.89 -5.41
CA TYR A 26 30.70 3.56 -5.52
C TYR A 26 29.92 4.18 -4.36
N VAL A 27 28.81 4.83 -4.71
CA VAL A 27 27.83 5.37 -3.76
C VAL A 27 26.46 4.86 -4.18
N GLY A 28 25.78 4.16 -3.28
CA GLY A 28 24.48 3.55 -3.56
C GLY A 28 23.51 3.71 -2.40
N LEU A 29 22.21 3.71 -2.73
CA LEU A 29 21.12 3.65 -1.77
C LEU A 29 20.28 2.41 -2.07
N LYS A 30 20.07 1.58 -1.05
CA LYS A 30 19.22 0.39 -1.10
C LYS A 30 17.99 0.63 -0.24
N ILE A 31 16.82 0.48 -0.85
CA ILE A 31 15.52 0.60 -0.19
C ILE A 31 14.88 -0.79 -0.17
N SER A 32 14.56 -1.31 1.02
CA SER A 32 13.95 -2.64 1.19
C SER A 32 12.45 -2.48 1.46
N GLY A 33 11.61 -3.26 0.76
CA GLY A 33 10.15 -3.22 0.92
C GLY A 33 9.57 -1.86 0.51
N THR A 34 9.55 -1.58 -0.80
CA THR A 34 9.05 -0.29 -1.32
C THR A 34 7.54 -0.30 -1.49
N TYR A 35 6.89 0.74 -0.96
CA TYR A 35 5.48 1.01 -1.13
C TYR A 35 5.25 2.21 -2.05
N ALA A 36 4.00 2.46 -2.45
CA ALA A 36 3.66 3.64 -3.27
C ALA A 36 4.12 4.96 -2.62
N GLU A 37 4.10 5.01 -1.28
CA GLU A 37 4.55 6.14 -0.46
C GLU A 37 6.06 6.42 -0.54
N ASP A 38 6.89 5.42 -0.88
CA ASP A 38 8.33 5.60 -1.05
C ASP A 38 8.69 6.21 -2.43
N SER A 39 7.69 6.44 -3.29
CA SER A 39 7.89 7.14 -4.55
C SER A 39 8.39 8.57 -4.31
N GLY A 40 9.39 8.99 -5.07
CA GLY A 40 9.97 10.31 -4.87
C GLY A 40 11.21 10.56 -5.70
N ILE A 41 11.78 11.75 -5.53
CA ILE A 41 13.06 12.13 -6.11
C ILE A 41 14.13 11.93 -5.05
N TYR A 42 15.04 11.01 -5.31
CA TYR A 42 16.17 10.69 -4.46
C TYR A 42 17.40 11.39 -5.00
N THR A 43 18.01 12.23 -4.16
CA THR A 43 19.18 13.02 -4.52
C THR A 43 20.33 12.67 -3.58
N VAL A 44 21.50 12.43 -4.15
CA VAL A 44 22.76 12.27 -3.40
C VAL A 44 23.66 13.46 -3.63
N LYS A 45 24.25 13.98 -2.55
CA LYS A 45 25.26 15.03 -2.58
C LYS A 45 26.55 14.50 -1.96
N ALA A 46 27.60 14.47 -2.77
CA ALA A 46 28.93 14.05 -2.36
C ALA A 46 29.85 15.27 -2.27
N THR A 47 30.44 15.52 -1.10
CA THR A 47 31.33 16.67 -0.85
C THR A 47 32.72 16.20 -0.44
N ASN A 48 33.77 16.71 -1.08
CA ASN A 48 35.17 16.49 -0.74
C ASN A 48 35.90 17.83 -0.49
N SER A 49 37.20 17.81 -0.23
CA SER A 49 38.00 19.02 0.02
C SER A 49 38.14 19.95 -1.18
N LYS A 50 37.85 19.46 -2.40
CA LYS A 50 37.96 20.22 -3.65
C LYS A 50 36.62 20.72 -4.20
N GLY A 51 35.49 20.21 -3.72
CA GLY A 51 34.18 20.61 -4.18
C GLY A 51 33.06 19.62 -3.83
N SER A 52 31.93 19.76 -4.51
CA SER A 52 30.76 18.90 -4.33
C SER A 52 30.15 18.48 -5.67
N ALA A 53 29.62 17.26 -5.74
CA ALA A 53 28.83 16.75 -6.84
C ALA A 53 27.45 16.32 -6.34
N THR A 54 26.42 16.49 -7.18
CA THR A 54 25.03 16.13 -6.85
C THR A 54 24.45 15.30 -7.99
N THR A 55 23.70 14.26 -7.67
CA THR A 55 23.01 13.42 -8.64
C THR A 55 21.63 13.05 -8.12
N SER A 56 20.65 13.02 -9.00
CA SER A 56 19.25 12.76 -8.64
C SER A 56 18.65 11.66 -9.52
N GLY A 57 17.76 10.86 -8.93
CA GLY A 57 16.99 9.83 -9.61
C GLY A 57 15.53 9.83 -9.14
N LYS A 58 14.60 9.55 -10.07
CA LYS A 58 13.17 9.45 -9.75
C LYS A 58 12.78 7.99 -9.57
N LEU A 59 12.29 7.65 -8.38
CA LEU A 59 11.72 6.35 -8.07
C LEU A 59 10.19 6.45 -8.14
N LYS A 60 9.57 5.59 -8.95
CA LYS A 60 8.11 5.45 -9.02
C LYS A 60 7.75 4.03 -8.61
N CYS A 61 7.11 3.90 -7.45
CA CYS A 61 6.58 2.64 -6.96
C CYS A 61 5.09 2.59 -7.29
N THR A 62 4.68 1.65 -8.14
CA THR A 62 3.27 1.38 -8.41
C THR A 62 2.80 0.28 -7.48
N GLY A 63 1.89 0.61 -6.56
CA GLY A 63 1.20 -0.41 -5.77
C GLY A 63 0.32 -1.26 -6.67
N GLN A 64 0.22 -2.55 -6.37
CA GLN A 64 -0.87 -3.38 -6.84
C GLN A 64 -2.11 -3.01 -6.02
N LYS A 65 -3.25 -2.80 -6.68
CA LYS A 65 -4.52 -2.31 -6.12
C LYS A 65 -4.69 -2.63 -4.62
N ASP A 66 -4.69 -1.57 -3.82
CA ASP A 66 -4.93 -1.61 -2.38
C ASP A 66 -6.39 -2.04 -2.17
N ILE A 67 -6.59 -3.28 -1.71
CA ILE A 67 -7.87 -3.90 -1.32
C ILE A 67 -8.84 -4.13 -2.50
N TYR A 68 -9.17 -5.41 -2.73
CA TYR A 68 -10.28 -5.77 -3.61
C TYR A 68 -11.60 -5.47 -2.87
N LEU A 69 -12.22 -4.35 -3.21
CA LEU A 69 -13.57 -3.98 -2.74
C LEU A 69 -14.67 -4.75 -3.50
N GLU A 70 -14.31 -5.41 -4.60
CA GLU A 70 -15.20 -6.19 -5.44
C GLU A 70 -15.37 -7.62 -4.90
N THR A 71 -16.59 -8.15 -4.98
CA THR A 71 -16.89 -9.52 -4.53
C THR A 71 -15.98 -10.54 -5.23
N GLN A 72 -15.37 -11.42 -4.45
CA GLN A 72 -14.54 -12.51 -4.95
C GLN A 72 -15.37 -13.78 -5.22
N HIS A 73 -16.70 -13.67 -5.24
CA HIS A 73 -17.57 -14.78 -5.59
C HIS A 73 -17.31 -15.19 -7.06
N PRO A 74 -17.22 -16.49 -7.40
CA PRO A 74 -16.90 -16.95 -8.75
C PRO A 74 -17.89 -16.51 -9.84
N MET A 75 -19.10 -16.10 -9.44
CA MET A 75 -20.13 -15.52 -10.32
C MET A 75 -20.26 -13.98 -10.21
N GLY A 76 -19.33 -13.31 -9.54
CA GLY A 76 -19.37 -11.85 -9.34
C GLY A 76 -20.62 -11.39 -8.59
N GLU A 77 -21.10 -10.18 -8.90
CA GLU A 77 -22.28 -9.55 -8.27
C GLU A 77 -23.55 -10.42 -8.42
N VAL A 78 -23.69 -11.15 -9.53
CA VAL A 78 -24.83 -12.05 -9.81
C VAL A 78 -24.90 -13.21 -8.81
N GLY A 79 -23.76 -13.61 -8.25
CA GLY A 79 -23.71 -14.62 -7.20
C GLY A 79 -24.27 -14.13 -5.87
N LEU A 80 -24.14 -12.83 -5.58
CA LEU A 80 -24.69 -12.21 -4.37
C LEU A 80 -26.22 -12.02 -4.48
N GLU A 81 -26.74 -11.72 -5.68
CA GLU A 81 -28.17 -11.49 -5.89
C GLU A 81 -29.03 -12.67 -5.39
N LYS A 82 -28.61 -13.90 -5.70
CA LYS A 82 -29.28 -15.12 -5.22
C LYS A 82 -29.26 -15.28 -3.71
N VAL A 83 -28.19 -14.85 -3.05
CA VAL A 83 -28.10 -14.89 -1.58
C VAL A 83 -29.08 -13.88 -0.99
N GLN A 84 -29.13 -12.67 -1.57
CA GLN A 84 -30.00 -11.60 -1.13
C GLN A 84 -31.49 -11.95 -1.29
N GLU A 85 -31.88 -12.57 -2.41
CA GLU A 85 -33.25 -13.08 -2.62
C GLU A 85 -33.65 -14.11 -1.56
N VAL A 86 -32.74 -15.03 -1.21
CA VAL A 86 -33.00 -16.05 -0.19
C VAL A 86 -33.09 -15.45 1.21
N GLU A 87 -32.24 -14.48 1.54
CA GLU A 87 -32.28 -13.77 2.82
C GLU A 87 -33.57 -12.96 3.00
N ASP A 88 -34.04 -12.25 1.96
CA ASP A 88 -35.30 -11.51 1.98
C ASP A 88 -36.52 -12.44 2.13
N ALA A 89 -36.52 -13.55 1.37
CA ALA A 89 -37.56 -14.57 1.47
C ALA A 89 -37.59 -15.26 2.84
N LEU A 90 -36.44 -15.37 3.52
CA LEU A 90 -36.34 -15.93 4.86
C LEU A 90 -36.79 -14.91 5.92
N ALA A 91 -36.41 -13.64 5.80
CA ALA A 91 -36.83 -12.57 6.69
C ALA A 91 -38.37 -12.43 6.74
N GLY A 92 -39.02 -12.50 5.57
CA GLY A 92 -40.48 -12.48 5.49
C GLY A 92 -41.17 -13.70 6.11
N LYS A 93 -40.46 -14.84 6.27
CA LYS A 93 -40.97 -16.05 6.93
C LYS A 93 -40.81 -15.99 8.45
N TYR A 94 -39.71 -15.42 8.96
CA TYR A 94 -39.52 -15.22 10.39
C TYR A 94 -40.46 -14.15 10.98
N GLN A 95 -40.97 -13.23 10.17
CA GLN A 95 -41.91 -12.19 10.61
C GLN A 95 -43.39 -12.67 10.66
N ARG A 96 -43.68 -13.92 10.25
CA ARG A 96 -45.02 -14.52 10.29
C ARG A 96 -45.07 -15.74 11.22
N GLN A 97 -44.93 -15.51 12.52
CA GLN A 97 -45.55 -16.38 13.52
C GLN A 97 -46.27 -15.51 14.56
N PRO A 98 -47.57 -15.20 14.40
CA PRO A 98 -48.40 -14.97 15.57
C PRO A 98 -48.64 -16.35 16.21
N SER A 99 -47.90 -16.65 17.27
CA SER A 99 -48.24 -17.74 18.19
C SER A 99 -49.56 -17.37 18.90
N GLY A 100 -50.69 -17.76 18.31
CA GLY A 100 -51.99 -17.74 18.99
C GLY A 100 -52.12 -18.97 19.89
N PRO A 101 -52.54 -18.83 21.16
CA PRO A 101 -52.73 -19.98 22.04
C PRO A 101 -53.90 -20.85 21.55
N GLU A 102 -53.65 -22.16 21.56
CA GLU A 102 -54.59 -23.23 21.18
C GLU A 102 -55.83 -23.22 22.10
N GLU A 103 -57.03 -23.08 21.51
CA GLU A 103 -58.31 -23.02 22.23
C GLU A 103 -58.71 -24.40 22.81
N THR A 104 -59.27 -24.39 24.03
CA THR A 104 -59.91 -25.53 24.71
C THR A 104 -61.42 -25.44 24.60
#